data_AF-A0A2V7KXE2-F1
#
_entry.id   AF-A0A2V7KXE2-F1
#
_cell.length_a   1.000
_cell.length_b   1.000
_cell.length_c   1.000
_cell.angle_alpha   90.00
_cell.angle_beta   90.00
_cell.angle_gamma   90.00
#
_symmetry.space_group_name_H-M   'P 1'
#
loop_
_entity.id
_entity.type
_entity.pdbx_description
1 polymer ?
#
loop_
_entity_poly.entity_id
_entity_poly.type
_entity_poly.pdbx_seq_one_letter_code
_entity_poly.pdbx_strand_id
1 'polypeptide(L)'
;MATPEQHPDEHAAMAAEHAMAGMVSNEDLHMRLTPQRPPGAGDSARAAEVLAVMRRELARYRDVHAAEADGFRNFIPAAAAPVQHFTKLRWAFQARNGLDAARPTSLLYQRAVDGGVTLVGAMFTAPPQTTDAELDARMPLSVVRWHQHINWCLPPLADARRRWSETKDGQPVFGPKSPIATADACEAVGGRFRPRLFGWMVHVMAFSGGDPWNAGHH
;
A
#
# COMPACT_ATOMS: atom_id res chain seq x y z
N MET A 1 -34.00 -27.41 36.21
CA MET A 1 -33.42 -26.82 35.00
C MET A 1 -32.70 -25.56 35.44
N ALA A 2 -31.36 -25.60 35.51
CA ALA A 2 -30.56 -24.46 35.94
C ALA A 2 -30.15 -23.66 34.70
N THR A 3 -30.47 -22.37 34.68
CA THR A 3 -30.01 -21.40 33.69
C THR A 3 -28.50 -21.18 33.86
N PRO A 4 -27.69 -21.08 32.79
CA PRO A 4 -26.28 -20.77 32.94
C PRO A 4 -26.13 -19.29 33.36
N GLU A 5 -25.39 -19.03 34.44
CA GLU A 5 -24.93 -17.70 34.82
C GLU A 5 -23.99 -17.16 33.73
N GLN A 6 -24.35 -16.02 33.14
CA GLN A 6 -23.48 -15.27 32.24
C GLN A 6 -22.47 -14.51 33.10
N HIS A 7 -21.19 -14.89 33.01
CA HIS A 7 -20.12 -14.29 33.80
C HIS A 7 -19.81 -12.86 33.30
N PRO A 8 -19.72 -11.85 34.19
CA PRO A 8 -19.45 -10.45 33.83
C PRO A 8 -18.14 -10.26 33.03
N ASP A 9 -17.17 -11.14 33.26
CA ASP A 9 -15.84 -11.09 32.64
C ASP A 9 -15.85 -11.44 31.14
N GLU A 10 -16.78 -12.31 30.69
CA GLU A 10 -16.94 -12.63 29.26
C GLU A 10 -17.53 -11.46 28.48
N HIS A 11 -18.50 -10.75 29.09
CA HIS A 11 -19.07 -9.55 28.50
C HIS A 11 -18.06 -8.40 28.44
N ALA A 12 -17.20 -8.26 29.45
CA ALA A 12 -16.12 -7.27 29.45
C ALA A 12 -15.02 -7.60 28.42
N ALA A 13 -14.66 -8.89 28.26
CA ALA A 13 -13.74 -9.35 27.23
C ALA A 13 -14.30 -9.15 25.82
N MET A 14 -15.57 -9.53 25.57
CA MET A 14 -16.25 -9.31 24.29
C MET A 14 -16.45 -7.83 23.97
N ALA A 15 -16.69 -6.98 24.98
CA ALA A 15 -16.79 -5.54 24.81
C ALA A 15 -15.42 -4.89 24.54
N ALA A 16 -14.35 -5.39 25.17
CA ALA A 16 -12.99 -4.98 24.88
C ALA A 16 -12.57 -5.44 23.47
N GLU A 17 -12.88 -6.66 23.07
CA GLU A 17 -12.66 -7.16 21.70
C GLU A 17 -13.44 -6.34 20.67
N HIS A 18 -14.71 -5.99 20.93
CA HIS A 18 -15.49 -5.07 20.08
C HIS A 18 -14.93 -3.65 20.05
N ALA A 19 -14.45 -3.13 21.19
CA ALA A 19 -13.85 -1.80 21.28
C ALA A 19 -12.49 -1.74 20.56
N MET A 20 -11.70 -2.82 20.60
CA MET A 20 -10.45 -2.97 19.84
C MET A 20 -10.71 -3.23 18.34
N ALA A 21 -11.80 -3.93 18.00
CA ALA A 21 -12.26 -4.10 16.61
C ALA A 21 -12.72 -2.77 15.97
N GLY A 22 -13.10 -1.78 16.79
CA GLY A 22 -13.37 -0.41 16.32
C GLY A 22 -12.12 0.47 16.13
N MET A 23 -10.93 0.00 16.52
CA MET A 23 -9.67 0.75 16.42
C MET A 23 -8.76 0.31 15.25
N VAL A 24 -9.02 -0.84 14.65
CA VAL A 24 -8.23 -1.40 13.54
C VAL A 24 -9.09 -1.39 12.29
N SER A 25 -8.68 -0.65 11.24
CA SER A 25 -9.40 -0.68 9.97
C SER A 25 -9.21 -2.04 9.30
N ASN A 26 -10.12 -2.44 8.39
CA ASN A 26 -9.90 -3.64 7.60
C ASN A 26 -8.60 -3.54 6.78
N GLU A 27 -8.26 -2.33 6.33
CA GLU A 27 -7.03 -2.01 5.63
C GLU A 27 -5.77 -2.35 6.46
N ASP A 28 -5.79 -2.14 7.78
CA ASP A 28 -4.69 -2.48 8.68
C ASP A 28 -4.43 -3.99 8.75
N LEU A 29 -5.47 -4.83 8.61
CA LEU A 29 -5.32 -6.30 8.53
C LEU A 29 -4.51 -6.75 7.31
N HIS A 30 -4.45 -5.89 6.30
CA HIS A 30 -3.88 -6.15 5.00
C HIS A 30 -2.55 -5.44 4.73
N MET A 31 -2.01 -4.76 5.75
CA MET A 31 -0.75 -4.03 5.65
C MET A 31 0.21 -4.41 6.77
N ARG A 32 1.47 -4.67 6.40
CA ARG A 32 2.58 -4.74 7.35
C ARG A 32 3.51 -3.57 7.10
N LEU A 33 3.71 -2.74 8.11
CA LEU A 33 4.57 -1.57 8.05
C LEU A 33 5.92 -1.84 8.75
N THR A 34 7.01 -1.25 8.28
CA THR A 34 8.29 -1.24 9.02
C THR A 34 8.14 -0.53 10.36
N PRO A 35 8.95 -0.86 11.39
CA PRO A 35 9.00 -0.06 12.61
C PRO A 35 9.46 1.36 12.29
N GLN A 36 8.92 2.34 13.01
CA GLN A 36 9.42 3.70 12.96
C GLN A 36 10.69 3.81 13.79
N ARG A 37 11.71 4.49 13.27
CA ARG A 37 12.98 4.71 13.98
C ARG A 37 13.11 6.16 14.45
N PRO A 38 13.82 6.43 15.56
CA PRO A 38 14.24 7.79 15.89
C PRO A 38 15.10 8.40 14.77
N PRO A 39 15.04 9.72 14.53
CA PRO A 39 15.92 10.39 13.57
C PRO A 39 17.40 10.16 13.87
N GLY A 40 18.12 9.65 12.87
CA GLY A 40 19.58 9.53 12.88
C GLY A 40 20.27 10.74 12.25
N ALA A 41 21.58 10.85 12.47
CA ALA A 41 22.38 11.89 11.85
C ALA A 41 22.37 11.73 10.31
N GLY A 42 22.03 12.80 9.59
CA GLY A 42 22.03 12.83 8.13
C GLY A 42 20.74 12.33 7.46
N ASP A 43 19.78 11.79 8.21
CA ASP A 43 18.52 11.27 7.63
C ASP A 43 17.73 12.35 6.90
N SER A 44 17.59 13.54 7.50
CA SER A 44 16.90 14.66 6.86
C SER A 44 17.60 15.13 5.58
N ALA A 45 18.94 15.10 5.55
CA ALA A 45 19.70 15.48 4.36
C ALA A 45 19.52 14.46 3.23
N ARG A 46 19.59 13.15 3.54
CA ARG A 46 19.33 12.07 2.58
C ARG A 46 17.90 12.14 2.02
N ALA A 47 16.92 12.36 2.89
CA ALA A 47 15.53 12.52 2.48
C ALA A 47 15.33 13.75 1.56
N ALA A 48 15.94 14.89 1.91
CA ALA A 48 15.89 16.09 1.09
C ALA A 48 16.54 15.88 -0.29
N GLU A 49 17.67 15.15 -0.36
CA GLU A 49 18.33 14.80 -1.62
C GLU A 49 17.43 13.94 -2.51
N VAL A 50 16.77 12.92 -1.94
CA VAL A 50 15.81 12.09 -2.68
C VAL A 50 14.69 12.95 -3.28
N LEU A 51 14.09 13.86 -2.50
CA LEU A 51 13.06 14.77 -3.01
C LEU A 51 13.58 15.70 -4.09
N ALA A 52 14.79 16.23 -3.95
CA ALA A 52 15.39 17.12 -4.93
C ALA A 52 15.60 16.40 -6.27
N VAL A 53 16.12 15.18 -6.25
CA VAL A 53 16.27 14.33 -7.44
C VAL A 53 14.91 14.03 -8.06
N MET A 54 13.94 13.57 -7.26
CA MET A 54 12.59 13.27 -7.77
C MET A 54 11.96 14.49 -8.45
N ARG A 55 11.98 15.66 -7.80
CA ARG A 55 11.37 16.88 -8.34
C ARG A 55 12.04 17.34 -9.63
N ARG A 56 13.35 17.15 -9.77
CA ARG A 56 14.09 17.51 -10.98
C ARG A 56 13.84 16.52 -12.12
N GLU A 57 14.02 15.23 -11.86
CA GLU A 57 14.05 14.19 -12.91
C GLU A 57 12.65 13.73 -13.33
N LEU A 58 11.67 13.77 -12.43
CA LEU A 58 10.31 13.29 -12.69
C LEU A 58 9.36 14.41 -13.13
N ALA A 59 9.77 15.68 -13.11
CA ALA A 59 8.93 16.81 -13.51
C ALA A 59 8.38 16.69 -14.94
N ARG A 60 9.15 16.09 -15.86
CA ARG A 60 8.71 15.83 -17.24
C ARG A 60 7.48 14.92 -17.32
N TYR A 61 7.27 14.07 -16.32
CA TYR A 61 6.13 13.17 -16.24
C TYR A 61 4.88 13.81 -15.65
N ARG A 62 4.87 15.14 -15.43
CA ARG A 62 3.61 15.87 -15.25
C ARG A 62 2.70 15.68 -16.46
N ASP A 63 3.29 15.56 -17.64
CA ASP A 63 2.61 15.02 -18.82
C ASP A 63 2.59 13.49 -18.73
N VAL A 64 1.38 12.92 -18.60
CA VAL A 64 1.18 11.46 -18.55
C VAL A 64 1.58 10.79 -19.86
N HIS A 65 1.43 11.46 -21.01
CA HIS A 65 1.80 10.90 -22.30
C HIS A 65 3.32 10.75 -22.43
N ALA A 66 4.10 11.64 -21.84
CA ALA A 66 5.55 11.48 -21.73
C ALA A 66 5.91 10.23 -20.91
N ALA A 67 5.18 9.94 -19.84
CA ALA A 67 5.38 8.71 -19.07
C ALA A 67 5.01 7.46 -19.89
N GLU A 68 3.88 7.48 -20.59
CA GLU A 68 3.44 6.37 -21.44
C GLU A 68 4.42 6.12 -22.60
N ALA A 69 4.91 7.17 -23.25
CA ALA A 69 5.94 7.09 -24.29
C ALA A 69 7.24 6.47 -23.74
N ASP A 70 7.60 6.79 -22.50
CA ASP A 70 8.74 6.21 -21.80
C ASP A 70 8.50 4.77 -21.30
N GLY A 71 7.35 4.17 -21.60
CA GLY A 71 7.03 2.78 -21.30
C GLY A 71 6.43 2.54 -19.91
N PHE A 72 5.94 3.59 -19.24
CA PHE A 72 5.09 3.42 -18.07
C PHE A 72 3.70 2.93 -18.51
N ARG A 73 3.11 2.02 -17.73
CA ARG A 73 1.78 1.46 -17.98
C ARG A 73 0.99 1.41 -16.68
N ASN A 74 -0.30 1.73 -16.73
CA ASN A 74 -1.17 1.59 -15.56
C ASN A 74 -1.25 0.11 -15.16
N PHE A 75 -0.61 -0.26 -14.05
CA PHE A 75 -0.33 -1.66 -13.70
C PHE A 75 -1.36 -2.28 -12.74
N ILE A 76 -2.34 -1.50 -12.28
CA ILE A 76 -3.45 -2.02 -11.48
C ILE A 76 -4.74 -1.39 -11.99
N PRO A 77 -5.64 -2.15 -12.64
CA PRO A 77 -6.99 -1.68 -12.95
C PRO A 77 -7.85 -1.68 -11.68
N ALA A 78 -7.39 -1.01 -10.62
CA ALA A 78 -8.26 -0.62 -9.54
C ALA A 78 -8.98 0.64 -10.04
N ALA A 79 -10.09 0.45 -10.76
CA ALA A 79 -10.91 1.54 -11.27
C ALA A 79 -11.38 2.51 -10.16
N ALA A 80 -11.23 2.13 -8.89
CA ALA A 80 -11.62 2.88 -7.71
C ALA A 80 -10.45 3.41 -6.84
N ALA A 81 -9.19 3.18 -7.20
CA ALA A 81 -8.09 3.75 -6.41
C ALA A 81 -7.94 5.26 -6.72
N PRO A 82 -7.94 6.15 -5.71
CA PRO A 82 -7.82 7.60 -5.92
C PRO A 82 -6.48 8.00 -6.56
N VAL A 83 -5.44 7.18 -6.35
CA VAL A 83 -4.12 7.29 -6.97
C VAL A 83 -3.90 6.09 -7.88
N GLN A 84 -3.49 6.37 -9.12
CA GLN A 84 -3.16 5.38 -10.13
C GLN A 84 -1.65 5.17 -10.23
N HIS A 85 -1.26 3.90 -10.29
CA HIS A 85 0.15 3.50 -10.40
C HIS A 85 0.51 3.18 -11.84
N PHE A 86 1.25 4.09 -12.46
CA PHE A 86 1.86 3.87 -13.76
C PHE A 86 3.24 3.26 -13.53
N THR A 87 3.40 1.98 -13.83
CA THR A 87 4.59 1.18 -13.50
C THR A 87 5.44 0.93 -14.73
N LYS A 88 6.76 0.89 -14.53
CA LYS A 88 7.73 0.60 -15.57
C LYS A 88 8.53 -0.64 -15.19
N LEU A 89 8.21 -1.78 -15.82
CA LEU A 89 8.72 -3.10 -15.42
C LEU A 89 10.26 -3.16 -15.36
N ARG A 90 10.96 -2.50 -16.31
CA ARG A 90 12.42 -2.44 -16.28
C ARG A 90 12.97 -1.78 -14.99
N TRP A 91 12.30 -0.75 -14.50
CA TRP A 91 12.67 -0.03 -13.28
C TRP A 91 12.23 -0.80 -12.03
N ALA A 92 11.10 -1.50 -12.09
CA ALA A 92 10.69 -2.46 -11.05
C ALA A 92 11.74 -3.57 -10.86
N PHE A 93 12.32 -4.10 -11.95
CA PHE A 93 13.39 -5.09 -11.87
C PHE A 93 14.68 -4.50 -11.30
N GLN A 94 15.06 -3.29 -11.71
CA GLN A 94 16.25 -2.59 -11.21
C GLN A 94 16.14 -2.23 -9.71
N ALA A 95 14.95 -1.92 -9.22
CA ALA A 95 14.69 -1.58 -7.82
C ALA A 95 15.06 -2.72 -6.84
N ARG A 96 15.20 -3.95 -7.34
CA ARG A 96 15.71 -5.08 -6.56
C ARG A 96 17.13 -4.85 -6.02
N ASN A 97 17.91 -4.04 -6.71
CA ASN A 97 19.33 -3.82 -6.42
C ASN A 97 19.60 -2.56 -5.58
N GLY A 98 18.59 -1.71 -5.36
CA GLY A 98 18.78 -0.41 -4.71
C GLY A 98 17.69 0.59 -5.09
N LEU A 99 17.73 1.76 -4.44
CA LEU A 99 16.83 2.87 -4.75
C LEU A 99 17.55 3.89 -5.62
N ASP A 100 16.96 4.21 -6.77
CA ASP A 100 17.34 5.33 -7.63
C ASP A 100 16.16 6.29 -7.67
N ALA A 101 16.30 7.46 -7.05
CA ALA A 101 15.25 8.47 -6.93
C ALA A 101 14.78 9.02 -8.30
N ALA A 102 15.60 8.90 -9.35
CA ALA A 102 15.24 9.29 -10.72
C ALA A 102 14.50 8.18 -11.48
N ARG A 103 14.48 6.96 -10.95
CA ARG A 103 13.93 5.76 -11.61
C ARG A 103 12.99 4.98 -10.70
N PRO A 104 11.86 5.59 -10.28
CA PRO A 104 10.89 4.91 -9.42
C PRO A 104 10.29 3.68 -10.09
N THR A 105 9.76 2.75 -9.28
CA THR A 105 9.02 1.60 -9.82
C THR A 105 7.74 2.06 -10.50
N SER A 106 7.02 3.01 -9.88
CA SER A 106 5.79 3.58 -10.42
C SER A 106 5.73 5.08 -10.23
N LEU A 107 5.13 5.78 -11.18
CA LEU A 107 4.64 7.14 -11.03
C LEU A 107 3.22 7.10 -10.47
N LEU A 108 2.91 8.05 -9.58
CA LEU A 108 1.63 8.15 -8.91
C LEU A 108 0.85 9.33 -9.47
N TYR A 109 -0.32 9.02 -10.02
CA TYR A 109 -1.21 10.03 -10.57
C TYR A 109 -2.53 10.07 -9.82
N GLN A 110 -2.93 11.24 -9.34
CA GLN A 110 -4.28 11.43 -8.79
C GLN A 110 -5.25 11.75 -9.93
N ARG A 111 -6.40 11.09 -9.96
CA ARG A 111 -7.48 11.42 -10.89
C ARG A 111 -8.17 12.72 -10.46
N ALA A 112 -8.36 13.62 -11.41
CA ALA A 112 -9.21 14.79 -11.25
C ALA A 112 -10.67 14.46 -11.63
N VAL A 113 -11.60 15.32 -11.19
CA VAL A 113 -13.05 15.14 -11.41
C VAL A 113 -13.41 15.20 -12.91
N ASP A 114 -12.65 15.97 -13.69
CA ASP A 114 -12.80 16.10 -15.14
C ASP A 114 -12.23 14.90 -15.94
N GLY A 115 -11.71 13.88 -15.25
CA GLY A 115 -11.09 12.71 -15.86
C GLY A 115 -9.60 12.89 -16.19
N GLY A 116 -9.03 14.08 -15.96
CA GLY A 116 -7.60 14.34 -16.05
C GLY A 116 -6.80 13.62 -14.96
N VAL A 117 -5.47 13.62 -15.10
CA VAL A 117 -4.56 13.04 -14.11
C VAL A 117 -3.46 14.03 -13.75
N THR A 118 -3.11 14.08 -12.46
CA THR A 118 -2.03 14.94 -11.95
C THR A 118 -0.95 14.09 -11.30
N LEU A 119 0.32 14.29 -11.69
CA LEU A 119 1.44 13.64 -11.03
C LEU A 119 1.55 14.14 -9.59
N VAL A 120 1.38 13.24 -8.62
CA VAL A 120 1.43 13.57 -7.18
C VAL A 120 2.65 12.98 -6.49
N GLY A 121 3.28 11.97 -7.06
CA GLY A 121 4.43 11.31 -6.43
C GLY A 121 4.98 10.13 -7.21
N ALA A 122 5.74 9.30 -6.50
CA ALA A 122 6.27 8.05 -7.02
C ALA A 122 6.26 6.94 -5.96
N MET A 123 6.28 5.69 -6.43
CA MET A 123 6.44 4.50 -5.60
C MET A 123 7.79 3.85 -5.89
N PHE A 124 8.50 3.48 -4.83
CA PHE A 124 9.68 2.63 -4.89
C PHE A 124 9.37 1.26 -4.30
N THR A 125 10.05 0.22 -4.79
CA THR A 125 9.88 -1.15 -4.31
C THR A 125 11.19 -1.77 -3.88
N ALA A 126 11.09 -2.78 -3.03
CA ALA A 126 12.21 -3.61 -2.63
C ALA A 126 11.78 -5.07 -2.50
N PRO A 127 12.70 -6.05 -2.67
CA PRO A 127 12.38 -7.47 -2.52
C PRO A 127 11.79 -7.77 -1.14
N PRO A 128 10.82 -8.70 -1.02
CA PRO A 128 10.10 -8.95 0.23
C PRO A 128 10.99 -9.41 1.40
N GLN A 129 12.15 -10.01 1.10
CA GLN A 129 13.15 -10.47 2.06
C GLN A 129 14.14 -9.38 2.51
N THR A 130 14.03 -8.16 1.97
CA THR A 130 14.89 -7.04 2.40
C THR A 130 14.67 -6.78 3.89
N THR A 131 15.76 -6.69 4.63
CA THR A 131 15.80 -6.36 6.06
C THR A 131 15.51 -4.87 6.33
N ASP A 132 15.11 -4.54 7.55
CA ASP A 132 14.87 -3.14 7.94
C ASP A 132 16.12 -2.28 7.78
N ALA A 133 17.33 -2.82 8.01
CA ALA A 133 18.58 -2.09 7.81
C ALA A 133 18.85 -1.77 6.33
N GLU A 134 18.57 -2.70 5.42
CA GLU A 134 18.70 -2.46 3.98
C GLU A 134 17.60 -1.51 3.45
N LEU A 135 16.39 -1.55 4.02
CA LEU A 135 15.34 -0.57 3.70
C LEU A 135 15.74 0.84 4.17
N ASP A 136 16.27 0.96 5.38
CA ASP A 136 16.77 2.20 5.97
C ASP A 136 17.93 2.81 5.15
N ALA A 137 18.81 1.95 4.62
CA ALA A 137 19.89 2.35 3.72
C ALA A 137 19.36 2.92 2.39
N ARG A 138 18.21 2.43 1.90
CA ARG A 138 17.56 2.95 0.69
C ARG A 138 16.82 4.26 0.95
N MET A 139 16.04 4.30 2.04
CA MET A 139 15.29 5.49 2.45
C MET A 139 15.13 5.45 3.98
N PRO A 140 15.51 6.52 4.70
CA PRO A 140 15.55 6.50 6.17
C PRO A 140 14.20 6.11 6.80
N LEU A 141 14.19 5.10 7.66
CA LEU A 141 13.00 4.64 8.40
C LEU A 141 12.55 5.61 9.50
N SER A 142 13.35 6.64 9.77
CA SER A 142 12.97 7.80 10.58
C SER A 142 12.09 8.80 9.82
N VAL A 143 12.06 8.71 8.49
CA VAL A 143 11.33 9.61 7.59
C VAL A 143 10.14 8.89 6.93
N VAL A 144 10.31 7.62 6.55
CA VAL A 144 9.27 6.86 5.85
C VAL A 144 8.93 5.54 6.55
N ARG A 145 7.74 5.03 6.25
CA ARG A 145 7.37 3.64 6.54
C ARG A 145 7.19 2.86 5.25
N TRP A 146 8.04 1.86 5.06
CA TRP A 146 7.81 0.89 4.00
C TRP A 146 6.66 -0.02 4.42
N HIS A 147 5.87 -0.49 3.46
CA HIS A 147 4.78 -1.41 3.71
C HIS A 147 4.78 -2.61 2.77
N GLN A 148 4.15 -3.69 3.21
CA GLN A 148 3.80 -4.85 2.40
C GLN A 148 2.30 -5.07 2.44
N HIS A 149 1.73 -5.45 1.32
CA HIS A 149 0.37 -5.97 1.26
C HIS A 149 0.37 -7.46 1.64
N ILE A 150 -0.29 -7.76 2.75
CA ILE A 150 -0.34 -9.10 3.36
C ILE A 150 -1.78 -9.58 3.53
N ASN A 151 -1.97 -10.88 3.66
CA ASN A 151 -3.28 -11.47 3.99
C ASN A 151 -4.42 -11.19 2.99
N TRP A 152 -4.14 -10.89 1.72
CA TRP A 152 -5.22 -10.56 0.78
C TRP A 152 -6.03 -11.79 0.39
N CYS A 153 -7.35 -11.68 0.47
CA CYS A 153 -8.26 -12.57 -0.23
C CYS A 153 -8.57 -12.03 -1.62
N LEU A 154 -8.21 -12.79 -2.67
CA LEU A 154 -8.48 -12.44 -4.07
C LEU A 154 -9.60 -13.31 -4.63
N PRO A 155 -10.43 -12.79 -5.56
CA PRO A 155 -11.41 -13.63 -6.24
C PRO A 155 -10.72 -14.68 -7.14
N PRO A 156 -11.41 -15.79 -7.48
CA PRO A 156 -10.96 -16.72 -8.50
C PRO A 156 -10.63 -16.01 -9.81
N LEU A 157 -9.54 -16.42 -10.49
CA LEU A 157 -9.10 -15.76 -11.73
C LEU A 157 -10.18 -15.77 -12.82
N ALA A 158 -10.92 -16.87 -12.94
CA ALA A 158 -11.98 -17.03 -13.94
C ALA A 158 -13.10 -15.97 -13.79
N ASP A 159 -13.34 -15.48 -12.57
CA ASP A 159 -14.45 -14.60 -12.24
C ASP A 159 -14.00 -13.27 -11.62
N ALA A 160 -12.70 -12.96 -11.68
CA ALA A 160 -12.10 -11.88 -10.91
C ALA A 160 -12.81 -10.54 -11.14
N ARG A 161 -13.15 -10.21 -12.39
CA ARG A 161 -13.84 -8.96 -12.72
C ARG A 161 -15.23 -8.86 -12.12
N ARG A 162 -15.98 -9.97 -12.08
CA ARG A 162 -17.37 -10.00 -11.57
C ARG A 162 -17.40 -9.98 -10.05
N ARG A 163 -16.49 -10.74 -9.42
CA ARG A 163 -16.48 -10.93 -7.96
C ARG A 163 -15.71 -9.87 -7.19
N TRP A 164 -14.87 -9.06 -7.84
CA TRP A 164 -14.10 -8.02 -7.15
C TRP A 164 -14.99 -7.03 -6.35
N SER A 165 -16.19 -6.75 -6.84
CA SER A 165 -17.16 -5.87 -6.19
C SER A 165 -18.18 -6.60 -5.30
N GLU A 166 -17.96 -7.88 -5.00
CA GLU A 166 -18.85 -8.66 -4.13
C GLU A 166 -18.79 -8.11 -2.70
N THR A 167 -19.97 -7.93 -2.10
CA THR A 167 -20.10 -7.47 -0.72
C THR A 167 -20.92 -8.46 0.09
N LYS A 168 -20.60 -8.57 1.38
CA LYS A 168 -21.34 -9.34 2.37
C LYS A 168 -21.44 -8.50 3.64
N ASP A 169 -22.65 -8.34 4.15
CA ASP A 169 -22.94 -7.52 5.34
C ASP A 169 -22.41 -6.08 5.23
N GLY A 170 -22.49 -5.51 4.02
CA GLY A 170 -22.00 -4.16 3.72
C GLY A 170 -20.48 -4.04 3.56
N GLN A 171 -19.72 -5.14 3.73
CA GLN A 171 -18.26 -5.15 3.62
C GLN A 171 -17.79 -5.83 2.33
N PRO A 172 -16.68 -5.39 1.71
CA PRO A 172 -16.06 -6.09 0.59
C PRO A 172 -15.64 -7.51 0.95
N VAL A 173 -15.95 -8.50 0.09
CA VAL A 173 -15.49 -9.89 0.29
C VAL A 173 -14.02 -10.07 -0.10
N PHE A 174 -13.53 -9.27 -1.04
CA PHE A 174 -12.17 -9.39 -1.57
C PHE A 174 -11.41 -8.06 -1.53
N GLY A 175 -10.08 -8.16 -1.58
CA GLY A 175 -9.20 -7.02 -1.64
C GLY A 175 -8.89 -6.38 -0.28
N PRO A 176 -8.24 -5.20 -0.29
CA PRO A 176 -7.62 -4.61 0.90
C PRO A 176 -8.60 -4.05 1.93
N LYS A 177 -9.90 -3.98 1.61
CA LYS A 177 -10.95 -3.48 2.50
C LYS A 177 -11.79 -4.60 3.11
N SER A 178 -11.44 -5.84 2.81
CA SER A 178 -12.15 -7.00 3.31
C SER A 178 -11.79 -7.25 4.78
N PRO A 179 -12.72 -7.74 5.61
CA PRO A 179 -12.36 -8.26 6.92
C PRO A 179 -11.68 -9.64 6.84
N ILE A 180 -11.59 -10.26 5.64
CA ILE A 180 -11.05 -11.61 5.45
C ILE A 180 -9.53 -11.58 5.37
N ALA A 181 -8.87 -11.85 6.49
CA ALA A 181 -7.39 -11.82 6.61
C ALA A 181 -6.74 -13.18 6.89
N THR A 182 -7.47 -14.30 6.82
CA THR A 182 -6.92 -15.66 7.03
C THR A 182 -7.13 -16.56 5.80
N ALA A 183 -6.33 -17.61 5.70
CA ALA A 183 -6.42 -18.57 4.61
C ALA A 183 -7.77 -19.30 4.60
N ASP A 184 -8.18 -19.85 5.74
CA ASP A 184 -9.42 -20.62 5.89
C ASP A 184 -10.67 -19.76 5.60
N ALA A 185 -10.71 -18.52 6.09
CA ALA A 185 -11.82 -17.61 5.82
C ALA A 185 -11.88 -17.22 4.33
N CYS A 186 -10.71 -17.07 3.69
CA CYS A 186 -10.66 -16.81 2.25
C CYS A 186 -11.11 -18.01 1.43
N GLU A 187 -10.76 -19.23 1.83
CA GLU A 187 -11.24 -20.46 1.20
C GLU A 187 -12.75 -20.62 1.35
N ALA A 188 -13.31 -20.30 2.52
CA ALA A 188 -14.75 -20.39 2.79
C ALA A 188 -15.61 -19.52 1.86
N VAL A 189 -15.06 -18.44 1.30
CA VAL A 189 -15.73 -17.58 0.28
C VAL A 189 -15.34 -17.95 -1.16
N GLY A 190 -14.64 -19.08 -1.34
CA GLY A 190 -14.12 -19.54 -2.62
C GLY A 190 -13.07 -18.60 -3.19
N GLY A 191 -12.25 -18.01 -2.33
CA GLY A 191 -11.20 -17.06 -2.68
C GLY A 191 -9.83 -17.72 -2.88
N ARG A 192 -8.85 -16.87 -3.19
CA ARG A 192 -7.44 -17.21 -3.32
C ARG A 192 -6.65 -16.39 -2.31
N PHE A 193 -6.23 -17.04 -1.23
CA PHE A 193 -5.43 -16.36 -0.22
C PHE A 193 -4.03 -16.01 -0.75
N ARG A 194 -3.54 -14.84 -0.35
CA ARG A 194 -2.19 -14.36 -0.63
C ARG A 194 -1.59 -13.84 0.67
N PRO A 195 -0.73 -14.63 1.36
CA PRO A 195 -0.09 -14.17 2.60
C PRO A 195 0.77 -12.93 2.36
N ARG A 196 1.31 -12.78 1.15
CA ARG A 196 2.02 -11.60 0.67
C ARG A 196 1.83 -11.45 -0.83
N LEU A 197 1.39 -10.27 -1.27
CA LEU A 197 1.12 -10.01 -2.68
C LEU A 197 2.33 -9.44 -3.43
N PHE A 198 3.07 -8.52 -2.78
CA PHE A 198 4.18 -7.79 -3.35
C PHE A 198 5.42 -7.82 -2.45
N GLY A 199 6.51 -7.21 -2.93
CA GLY A 199 7.64 -6.82 -2.08
C GLY A 199 7.28 -5.66 -1.15
N TRP A 200 8.31 -5.06 -0.56
CA TRP A 200 8.18 -3.79 0.15
C TRP A 200 7.87 -2.66 -0.83
N MET A 201 7.04 -1.71 -0.41
CA MET A 201 6.65 -0.52 -1.16
C MET A 201 6.80 0.70 -0.27
N VAL A 202 7.16 1.83 -0.87
CA VAL A 202 7.08 3.14 -0.22
C VAL A 202 6.58 4.15 -1.23
N HIS A 203 5.61 4.96 -0.83
CA HIS A 203 5.08 6.06 -1.63
C HIS A 203 5.70 7.38 -1.16
N VAL A 204 6.13 8.20 -2.10
CA VAL A 204 6.69 9.54 -1.84
C VAL A 204 5.91 10.55 -2.66
N MET A 205 5.16 11.42 -1.99
CA MET A 205 4.22 12.40 -2.56
C MET A 205 4.91 13.71 -2.93
N ALA A 206 6.04 13.62 -3.65
CA ALA A 206 6.98 14.71 -3.91
C ALA A 206 6.40 15.94 -4.63
N PHE A 207 5.23 15.78 -5.27
CA PHE A 207 4.53 16.81 -6.04
C PHE A 207 3.18 17.22 -5.43
N SER A 208 2.80 16.63 -4.30
CA SER A 208 1.63 17.05 -3.53
C SER A 208 1.93 18.30 -2.69
N GLY A 209 0.89 19.02 -2.27
CA GLY A 209 1.03 20.19 -1.40
C GLY A 209 1.22 19.88 0.09
N GLY A 210 1.11 18.59 0.49
CA GLY A 210 1.23 18.14 1.89
C GLY A 210 2.62 17.62 2.25
N ASP A 211 2.70 16.86 3.34
CA ASP A 211 3.93 16.14 3.71
C ASP A 211 4.26 15.07 2.64
N PRO A 212 5.39 15.19 1.93
CA PRO A 212 5.74 14.25 0.86
C PRO A 212 6.02 12.84 1.35
N TRP A 213 6.22 12.63 2.66
CA TRP A 213 6.53 11.32 3.24
C TRP A 213 5.31 10.61 3.82
N ASN A 214 4.18 11.32 3.93
CA ASN A 214 2.94 10.77 4.43
C ASN A 214 1.93 10.58 3.28
N ALA A 215 1.84 9.34 2.81
CA ALA A 215 0.89 8.97 1.76
C ALA A 215 -0.52 8.62 2.28
N GLY A 216 -0.77 8.73 3.60
CA GLY A 216 -2.09 8.52 4.18
C GLY A 216 -2.61 7.07 4.07
N HIS A 217 -1.76 6.08 4.35
CA HIS A 217 -2.19 4.69 4.47
C HIS A 217 -2.85 4.45 5.84
N HIS A 218 -4.08 4.94 6.00
CA HIS A 218 -4.95 4.70 7.16
C HIS A 218 -6.33 4.31 6.67
#